data_AF-A0A934XB45-F1
#
_entry.id   AF-A0A934XB45-F1
#
_cell.length_a   1.000
_cell.length_b   1.000
_cell.length_c   1.000
_cell.angle_alpha   90.00
_cell.angle_beta   90.00
_cell.angle_gamma   90.00
#
_symmetry.space_group_name_H-M   'P 1'
#
loop_
_entity.id
_entity.type
_entity.pdbx_description
1 polymer ?
#
loop_
_entity_poly.entity_id
_entity_poly.type
_entity_poly.pdbx_seq_one_letter_code
_entity_poly.pdbx_strand_id
1 'polypeptide(L)'
;MSQSAPTPATPWWKFGHVWMVIAGPALVVVASFYTFYLAASGKDPVIDENYYQKGLEINKTLEGNPASLAPAMQARNHAATGVNTPQR
;
A
#
# COMPACT_ATOMS: atom_id res chain seq x y z
N MET A 1 -61.67 -4.14 45.01
CA MET A 1 -60.25 -3.96 44.64
C MET A 1 -60.15 -4.09 43.13
N SER A 2 -60.10 -2.98 42.41
CA SER A 2 -59.97 -3.00 40.95
C SER A 2 -58.52 -3.23 40.59
N GLN A 3 -58.22 -4.36 39.94
CA GLN A 3 -56.90 -4.72 39.47
C GLN A 3 -56.63 -3.98 38.14
N SER A 4 -55.66 -3.08 38.13
CA SER A 4 -55.20 -2.40 36.91
C SER A 4 -54.49 -3.42 36.01
N ALA A 5 -54.99 -3.63 34.79
CA ALA A 5 -54.35 -4.51 33.83
C ALA A 5 -52.95 -3.97 33.44
N PRO A 6 -51.94 -4.83 33.27
CA PRO A 6 -50.59 -4.40 32.88
C PRO A 6 -50.61 -3.85 31.45
N THR A 7 -50.12 -2.63 31.28
CA THR A 7 -49.92 -2.02 29.95
C THR A 7 -48.85 -2.81 29.19
N PRO A 8 -49.08 -3.21 27.93
CA PRO A 8 -48.07 -3.92 27.15
C PRO A 8 -46.86 -3.01 26.93
N ALA A 9 -45.68 -3.48 27.34
CA ALA A 9 -44.42 -2.75 27.16
C ALA A 9 -44.06 -2.63 25.67
N THR A 10 -43.63 -1.44 25.25
CA THR A 10 -43.16 -1.20 23.89
C THR A 10 -41.89 -2.00 23.61
N PRO A 11 -41.77 -2.67 22.45
CA PRO A 11 -40.56 -3.41 22.10
C PRO A 11 -39.32 -2.51 22.04
N TRP A 12 -38.20 -3.02 22.57
CA TRP A 12 -36.97 -2.24 22.78
C TRP A 12 -36.33 -1.72 21.48
N TRP A 13 -36.48 -2.43 20.37
CA TRP A 13 -35.90 -2.05 19.06
C TRP A 13 -36.56 -0.81 18.44
N LYS A 14 -37.71 -0.37 18.98
CA LYS A 14 -38.38 0.86 18.54
C LYS A 14 -37.74 2.12 19.10
N PHE A 15 -36.89 2.02 20.12
CA PHE A 15 -36.20 3.18 20.71
C PHE A 15 -34.91 3.50 19.93
N GLY A 16 -34.83 4.70 19.35
CA GLY A 16 -33.68 5.12 18.53
C GLY A 16 -32.32 5.07 19.26
N HIS A 17 -32.30 5.34 20.57
CA HIS A 17 -31.07 5.29 21.38
C HIS A 17 -30.46 3.88 21.43
N VAL A 18 -31.26 2.81 21.33
CA VAL A 18 -30.73 1.45 21.30
C VAL A 18 -29.86 1.23 20.05
N TRP A 19 -30.26 1.81 18.92
CA TRP A 19 -29.47 1.76 17.70
C TRP A 19 -28.18 2.58 17.81
N MET A 20 -28.16 3.71 18.53
CA MET A 20 -26.92 4.45 18.78
C MET A 20 -25.90 3.62 19.57
N VAL A 21 -26.35 2.86 20.56
CA VAL A 21 -25.48 1.97 21.35
C VAL A 21 -24.96 0.81 20.49
N ILE A 22 -25.80 0.21 19.65
CA ILE A 22 -25.42 -0.89 18.76
C ILE A 22 -24.51 -0.40 17.61
N ALA A 23 -24.70 0.83 17.14
CA ALA A 23 -23.95 1.39 16.02
C ALA A 23 -22.44 1.47 16.29
N GLY A 24 -22.03 1.79 17.51
CA GLY A 24 -20.61 1.87 17.88
C GLY A 24 -19.86 0.55 17.62
N PRO A 25 -20.24 -0.56 18.29
CA PRO A 25 -19.64 -1.86 18.04
C PRO A 25 -19.80 -2.36 16.59
N ALA A 26 -20.98 -2.17 16.00
CA ALA A 26 -21.23 -2.59 14.62
C ALA A 26 -20.28 -1.90 13.61
N LEU A 27 -20.00 -0.61 13.81
CA LEU A 27 -19.10 0.15 12.97
C LEU A 27 -17.65 -0.36 13.06
N VAL A 28 -17.18 -0.72 14.26
CA VAL A 28 -15.84 -1.29 14.45
C VAL A 28 -15.70 -2.65 13.76
N VAL A 29 -16.73 -3.50 13.84
CA VAL A 29 -16.74 -4.79 13.14
C VAL A 29 -16.62 -4.58 11.62
N VAL A 30 -17.43 -3.69 11.04
CA VAL A 30 -17.35 -3.36 9.61
C VAL A 30 -15.98 -2.81 9.23
N ALA A 31 -15.43 -1.89 10.03
CA ALA A 31 -14.10 -1.32 9.80
C ALA A 31 -13.01 -2.40 9.81
N SER A 32 -13.08 -3.37 10.73
CA SER A 32 -12.10 -4.46 10.81
C SER A 32 -12.07 -5.32 9.54
N PHE A 33 -13.24 -5.67 8.98
CA PHE A 33 -13.33 -6.41 7.73
C PHE A 33 -12.84 -5.58 6.54
N TYR A 34 -13.14 -4.28 6.54
CA TYR A 34 -12.66 -3.38 5.49
C TYR A 34 -11.12 -3.27 5.50
N THR A 35 -10.50 -3.12 6.67
CA THR A 35 -9.04 -3.14 6.82
C THR A 35 -8.45 -4.48 6.40
N PHE A 36 -9.07 -5.59 6.80
CA PHE A 36 -8.65 -6.92 6.37
C PHE A 36 -8.71 -7.08 4.85
N TYR A 37 -9.78 -6.60 4.21
CA TYR A 37 -9.92 -6.63 2.76
C TYR A 37 -8.81 -5.84 2.05
N LEU A 38 -8.48 -4.65 2.55
CA LEU A 38 -7.36 -3.85 2.04
C LEU A 38 -6.03 -4.60 2.17
N ALA A 39 -5.78 -5.23 3.33
CA ALA A 39 -4.57 -6.00 3.56
C ALA A 39 -4.48 -7.24 2.65
N ALA A 40 -5.59 -7.92 2.41
CA ALA A 40 -5.64 -9.10 1.54
C ALA A 40 -5.46 -8.72 0.05
N SER A 41 -6.00 -7.57 -0.35
CA SER A 41 -5.99 -7.11 -1.75
C SER A 41 -4.72 -6.35 -2.13
N GLY A 42 -4.08 -5.69 -1.15
CA GLY A 42 -2.84 -4.94 -1.33
C GLY A 42 -1.61 -5.85 -1.33
N LYS A 43 -1.47 -6.70 -2.35
CA LYS A 43 -0.18 -7.32 -2.65
C LYS A 43 0.68 -6.33 -3.43
N ASP A 44 1.63 -5.71 -2.76
CA ASP A 44 2.84 -5.21 -3.43
C ASP A 44 3.57 -6.45 -3.97
N PRO A 45 3.81 -6.58 -5.29
CA PRO A 45 4.49 -7.74 -5.84
C PRO A 45 5.78 -8.01 -5.07
N VAL A 46 5.92 -9.25 -4.58
CA VAL A 46 7.13 -9.71 -3.92
C VAL A 46 8.27 -9.48 -4.90
N ILE A 47 9.28 -8.71 -4.48
CA ILE A 47 10.47 -8.41 -5.26
C ILE A 47 10.99 -9.73 -5.87
N ASP A 48 11.08 -9.77 -7.20
CA ASP A 48 11.58 -10.94 -7.94
C ASP A 48 12.85 -11.47 -7.28
N GLU A 49 12.99 -12.80 -7.14
CA GLU A 49 14.19 -13.43 -6.57
C GLU A 49 15.47 -12.99 -7.29
N ASN A 50 15.32 -12.67 -8.57
CA ASN A 50 16.39 -12.18 -9.43
C ASN A 50 16.62 -10.67 -9.33
N TYR A 51 15.92 -9.92 -8.46
CA TYR A 51 16.16 -8.49 -8.29
C TYR A 51 17.58 -8.21 -7.81
N TYR A 52 18.10 -9.03 -6.89
CA TYR A 52 19.49 -8.95 -6.46
C TYR A 52 20.47 -9.34 -7.57
N GLN A 53 20.16 -10.40 -8.33
CA GLN A 53 20.96 -10.81 -9.49
C GLN A 53 21.02 -9.71 -10.54
N LYS A 54 19.87 -9.08 -10.83
CA LYS A 54 19.74 -7.95 -11.74
C LYS A 54 20.55 -6.75 -11.23
N GLY A 55 20.53 -6.47 -9.93
CA GLY A 55 21.39 -5.46 -9.28
C GLY A 55 22.89 -5.69 -9.50
N LEU A 56 23.32 -6.94 -9.37
CA LEU A 56 24.72 -7.35 -9.58
C LEU A 56 25.11 -7.28 -11.06
N GLU A 57 24.22 -7.68 -11.96
CA GLU A 57 24.45 -7.66 -13.41
C GLU A 57 24.55 -6.24 -13.98
N ILE A 58 23.87 -5.25 -13.39
CA ILE A 58 24.01 -3.85 -13.80
C ILE A 58 25.49 -3.41 -13.71
N ASN A 59 26.20 -3.79 -12.65
CA ASN A 59 27.64 -3.48 -12.53
C ASN A 59 28.46 -4.12 -13.66
N LYS A 60 28.13 -5.36 -14.06
CA LYS A 60 28.81 -6.07 -15.15
C LYS A 60 28.54 -5.45 -16.52
N THR A 61 27.33 -4.91 -16.74
CA THR A 61 27.02 -4.14 -17.95
C THR A 61 27.67 -2.75 -17.98
N LEU A 62 27.85 -2.13 -16.81
CA LEU A 62 28.51 -0.82 -16.66
C LEU A 62 30.03 -0.94 -16.90
N GLU A 63 30.66 -2.04 -16.51
CA GLU A 63 32.07 -2.35 -16.82
C GLU A 63 32.35 -2.40 -18.33
N GLY A 64 31.38 -2.87 -19.12
CA GLY A 64 31.50 -2.94 -20.59
C GLY A 64 31.32 -1.61 -21.32
N ASN A 65 30.88 -0.55 -20.63
CA ASN A 65 30.62 0.75 -21.23
C ASN A 65 31.15 1.90 -20.34
N PRO A 66 32.46 2.17 -20.36
CA PRO A 66 33.08 3.20 -19.52
C PRO A 66 32.52 4.62 -19.75
N ALA A 67 31.95 4.89 -20.93
CA ALA A 67 31.26 6.15 -21.21
C ALA A 67 29.97 6.31 -20.39
N SER A 68 29.33 5.21 -19.96
CA SER A 68 28.17 5.23 -19.06
C SER A 68 28.50 5.62 -17.62
N LEU A 69 29.79 5.55 -17.24
CA LEU A 69 30.34 5.96 -15.95
C LEU A 69 30.98 7.36 -16.01
N ALA A 70 30.86 8.07 -17.14
CA ALA A 70 31.41 9.40 -17.28
C ALA A 70 30.80 10.35 -16.22
N PRO A 71 31.60 11.25 -15.62
CA PRO A 71 31.09 12.23 -14.66
C PRO A 71 29.87 12.96 -15.22
N ALA A 72 28.85 13.18 -14.39
CA ALA A 72 27.56 13.73 -14.83
C ALA A 72 27.68 15.05 -15.62
N MET A 73 28.68 15.87 -15.28
CA MET A 73 29.00 17.12 -15.99
C MET A 73 29.51 16.89 -17.42
N GLN A 74 30.25 15.81 -17.66
CA GLN A 74 30.76 15.44 -18.98
C GLN A 74 29.68 14.74 -19.81
N ALA A 75 28.89 13.85 -19.19
CA ALA A 75 27.81 13.12 -19.86
C ALA A 75 26.71 14.04 -20.43
N ARG A 76 26.29 15.08 -19.69
CA ARG A 76 25.24 16.02 -20.15
C ARG A 76 25.54 16.71 -21.48
N ASN A 77 26.82 17.00 -21.74
CA ASN A 77 27.23 17.78 -22.91
C ASN A 77 27.68 16.92 -24.09
N HIS A 78 27.83 15.60 -23.91
CA HIS A 78 28.41 14.67 -24.90
C HIS A 78 27.40 13.63 -25.42
N ALA A 79 26.09 13.87 -25.24
CA ALA A 79 25.03 12.91 -25.60
C ALA A 79 24.99 12.54 -27.11
N ALA A 80 25.43 13.44 -27.99
CA ALA A 80 25.45 13.22 -29.45
C ALA A 80 26.85 12.88 -30.01
N THR A 81 27.92 13.21 -29.30
CA THR A 81 29.32 13.08 -29.76
C THR A 81 30.08 11.95 -29.07
N GLY A 82 29.56 11.41 -27.96
CA GLY A 82 30.22 10.38 -27.16
C GLY A 82 31.33 10.93 -26.26
N VAL A 83 31.73 10.14 -25.25
CA VAL A 83 32.78 10.49 -24.30
C VAL A 83 34.10 9.89 -24.80
N ASN A 84 35.04 10.73 -25.24
CA ASN A 84 36.36 10.27 -25.67
C ASN A 84 37.13 9.73 -24.47
N THR A 85 37.30 8.40 -24.41
CA THR A 85 38.09 7.75 -23.35
C THR A 85 39.54 7.66 -23.83
N PRO A 86 40.52 8.33 -23.19
CA PRO A 86 41.92 8.21 -23.61
C PRO A 86 42.39 6.77 -23.41
N GLN A 87 42.82 6.12 -24.49
CA GLN A 87 43.50 4.83 -24.42
C GLN A 87 44.84 5.05 -23.70
N ARG A 88 44.97 4.54 -22.48
CA ARG A 88 46.22 4.47 -21.72
C ARG A 88 46.94 3.18 -22.04
#